data_AF-A0A0R1NY86-F1
#
_entry.id   AF-A0A0R1NY86-F1
#
_cell.length_a   1.000
_cell.length_b   1.000
_cell.length_c   1.000
_cell.angle_alpha   90.00
_cell.angle_beta   90.00
_cell.angle_gamma   90.00
#
_symmetry.space_group_name_H-M   'P 1'
#
loop_
_entity.id
_entity.type
_entity.pdbx_description
1 polymer ?
#
loop_
_entity_poly.entity_id
_entity_poly.type
_entity_poly.pdbx_seq_one_letter_code
_entity_poly.pdbx_strand_id
1 'polypeptide(L)' 'MFIQKALSDQLLVYLQLMPKTAAGQPVEVRGYLKSLGQDRYLVQSKNLSYFFDFDQLRYIAHPLS' A
#
# COMPACT_ATOMS: atom_id res chain seq x y z
N MET A 1 11.90 -8.65 2.62
CA MET A 1 10.56 -8.70 1.99
C MET A 1 10.33 -7.42 1.18
N PHE A 2 9.59 -7.43 0.05
CA PHE A 2 9.50 -6.25 -0.85
C PHE A 2 8.98 -4.98 -0.14
N ILE A 3 7.97 -5.10 0.73
CA ILE A 3 7.40 -3.94 1.45
C ILE A 3 8.43 -3.23 2.34
N GLN A 4 9.37 -3.98 2.94
CA GLN A 4 10.44 -3.41 3.76
C GLN A 4 11.41 -2.59 2.91
N LYS A 5 11.71 -3.09 1.70
CA LYS A 5 12.52 -2.35 0.72
C LYS A 5 11.81 -1.08 0.24
N ALA A 6 10.50 -1.16 -0.01
CA ALA A 6 9.70 0.00 -0.38
C ALA A 6 9.68 1.08 0.73
N LEU A 7 9.66 0.67 1.99
CA LEU A 7 9.76 1.56 3.15
C LEU A 7 11.17 2.16 3.31
N SER A 8 12.23 1.34 3.22
CA SER A 8 13.60 1.80 3.42
C SER A 8 14.06 2.75 2.33
N ASP A 9 13.75 2.41 1.08
CA ASP A 9 14.25 3.12 -0.10
C ASP A 9 13.25 4.19 -0.57
N GLN A 10 12.15 4.38 0.18
CA GLN A 10 11.07 5.31 -0.14
C GLN A 10 10.57 5.14 -1.59
N LEU A 11 10.35 3.90 -2.00
CA LEU A 11 9.94 3.60 -3.37
C LEU A 11 8.50 4.10 -3.60
N LEU A 12 8.29 4.72 -4.76
CA LEU A 12 6.95 4.92 -5.28
C LEU A 12 6.40 3.57 -5.71
N VAL A 13 5.30 3.14 -5.10
CA VAL A 13 4.70 1.82 -5.36
C VAL A 13 3.30 1.94 -5.97
N TYR A 14 2.91 0.90 -6.70
CA TYR A 14 1.55 0.63 -7.12
C TYR A 14 1.00 -0.55 -6.32
N LEU A 15 -0.19 -0.37 -5.75
CA LEU A 15 -0.80 -1.31 -4.82
C LEU A 15 -2.23 -1.61 -5.29
N GLN A 16 -2.67 -2.85 -5.10
CA GLN A 16 -4.10 -3.16 -5.07
C GLN A 16 -4.49 -3.64 -3.67
N LEU A 17 -5.47 -2.96 -3.09
CA LEU A 17 -5.96 -3.20 -1.75
C LEU A 17 -7.35 -3.83 -1.83
N MET A 18 -7.53 -4.96 -1.15
CA MET A 18 -8.83 -5.58 -0.94
C MET A 18 -9.61 -4.80 0.12
N PRO A 19 -10.95 -4.72 -0.01
CA PRO A 19 -11.78 -4.11 1.02
C PRO A 19 -11.78 -4.96 2.30
N LYS A 20 -11.93 -4.32 3.46
CA LYS A 20 -12.10 -5.04 4.74
C LYS A 20 -13.42 -5.81 4.83
N THR A 21 -14.43 -5.38 4.08
CA THR A 21 -15.76 -5.98 4.08
C THR A 21 -16.09 -6.52 2.69
N ALA A 22 -16.89 -7.59 2.63
CA ALA A 22 -17.27 -8.25 1.38
C ALA A 22 -18.06 -7.35 0.41
N ALA A 23 -18.61 -6.23 0.89
CA ALA A 23 -19.37 -5.27 0.08
C ALA A 23 -18.50 -4.25 -0.67
N GLY A 24 -17.19 -4.20 -0.40
CA GLY A 24 -16.30 -3.24 -1.06
C GLY A 24 -15.78 -3.73 -2.41
N GLN A 25 -15.12 -2.83 -3.14
CA GLN A 25 -14.38 -3.16 -4.35
C GLN A 25 -12.87 -3.02 -4.10
N PRO A 26 -12.02 -3.78 -4.80
CA PRO A 26 -10.57 -3.57 -4.76
C PRO A 26 -10.22 -2.13 -5.17
N VAL A 27 -9.25 -1.53 -4.49
CA VAL A 27 -8.80 -0.16 -4.75
C VAL A 27 -7.35 -0.18 -5.22
N GLU A 28 -7.06 0.50 -6.33
CA GLU A 28 -5.70 0.68 -6.82
C GLU A 28 -5.14 2.02 -6.33
N VAL A 29 -3.95 1.99 -5.74
CA VAL A 29 -3.32 3.18 -5.16
C VAL A 29 -1.86 3.27 -5.59
N ARG A 30 -1.46 4.47 -6.03
CA ARG A 30 -0.06 4.81 -6.27
C ARG A 30 0.41 5.81 -5.23
N GLY A 31 1.49 5.48 -4.52
CA GLY A 31 2.02 6.35 -3.47
C GLY A 31 3.26 5.80 -2.78
N TYR A 32 3.67 6.50 -1.73
CA TYR A 32 4.78 6.10 -0.86
C TYR A 32 4.22 5.47 0.41
N LEU A 33 4.94 4.47 0.94
CA LEU A 33 4.52 3.77 2.14
C LEU A 33 5.08 4.41 3.41
N LYS A 34 4.29 4.36 4.48
CA LYS A 34 4.74 4.53 5.87
C LYS A 34 4.22 3.37 6.70
N SER A 35 5.04 2.88 7.63
CA SER A 35 4.61 1.87 8.59
C SER A 35 3.93 2.54 9.79
N LEU A 36 2.84 1.95 10.26
CA LEU A 36 2.14 2.32 11.50
C LEU A 36 2.31 1.24 12.58
N GLY A 37 3.20 0.27 12.35
CA GLY A 37 3.42 -0.91 13.19
C GLY A 37 2.27 -1.93 13.13
N GLN A 38 2.52 -3.13 13.67
CA GLN A 38 1.52 -4.22 13.75
C GLN A 38 0.91 -4.58 12.39
N ASP A 39 1.73 -4.67 11.34
CA ASP A 39 1.30 -4.97 9.97
C ASP A 39 0.29 -3.97 9.37
N ARG A 40 0.30 -2.73 9.89
CA ARG A 40 -0.50 -1.62 9.38
C ARG A 40 0.37 -0.62 8.63
N TYR A 41 -0.19 -0.09 7.56
CA TYR A 41 0.52 0.79 6.65
C TYR A 41 -0.36 1.95 6.21
N LEU A 42 0.30 3.05 5.87
CA LEU A 42 -0.28 4.17 5.16
C LEU A 42 0.33 4.22 3.77
N VAL A 43 -0.48 4.30 2.73
CA VAL A 43 -0.01 4.75 1.41
C VAL A 43 -0.43 6.21 1.22
N GLN A 44 0.55 7.07 0.99
CA GLN A 44 0.35 8.49 0.78
C GLN A 44 0.53 8.81 -0.72
N SER A 45 -0.55 9.27 -1.34
CA SER A 45 -0.56 9.93 -2.65
C SER A 45 -0.75 11.44 -2.46
N LYS A 46 -0.57 12.25 -3.51
CA LYS A 46 -0.51 13.72 -3.40
C LYS A 46 -1.61 14.32 -2.52
N ASN A 47 -2.86 13.90 -2.74
CA ASN A 47 -4.04 14.47 -2.08
C ASN A 47 -4.82 13.46 -1.21
N LEU A 48 -4.35 12.22 -1.12
CA LEU A 48 -5.08 11.12 -0.50
C LEU A 48 -4.13 10.24 0.29
N SER A 49 -4.57 9.82 1.47
CA SER A 49 -3.87 8.82 2.28
C SER A 49 -4.81 7.66 2.55
N TYR A 50 -4.39 6.44 2.23
CA TYR A 50 -5.13 5.24 2.55
C TYR A 50 -4.43 4.47 3.67
N PHE A 51 -5.19 4.13 4.69
CA PHE A 51 -4.79 3.19 5.72
C PHE A 51 -5.17 1.77 5.28
N PHE A 52 -4.28 0.81 5.46
CA PHE A 52 -4.56 -0.61 5.21
C PHE A 52 -3.77 -1.53 6.15
N ASP A 53 -4.35 -2.69 6.44
CA ASP A 53 -3.69 -3.81 7.10
C ASP A 53 -3.03 -4.72 6.04
N PHE A 54 -1.97 -5.46 6.39
CA PHE A 54 -1.21 -6.28 5.44
C PHE A 54 -2.06 -7.33 4.72
N ASP A 55 -3.09 -7.88 5.37
CA ASP A 55 -4.02 -8.86 4.80
C ASP A 55 -4.88 -8.28 3.66
N GLN A 56 -5.06 -6.96 3.61
CA GLN A 56 -5.71 -6.27 2.51
C GLN A 56 -4.80 -6.16 1.28
N LEU A 57 -3.49 -6.37 1.40
CA LEU A 57 -2.57 -6.19 0.28
C LEU A 57 -2.64 -7.37 -0.69
N ARG A 58 -3.25 -7.17 -1.86
CA ARG A 58 -3.32 -8.19 -2.91
C ARG A 58 -2.05 -8.25 -3.76
N TYR A 59 -1.53 -7.10 -4.15
CA TYR A 59 -0.20 -7.01 -4.77
C TYR A 59 0.45 -5.65 -4.49
N ILE A 60 1.78 -5.65 -4.58
CA ILE A 60 2.62 -4.46 -4.52
C ILE A 60 3.71 -4.56 -5.58
N ALA A 61 3.92 -3.49 -6.33
CA ALA A 61 4.97 -3.42 -7.33
C ALA A 61 5.62 -2.02 -7.35
N HIS A 62 6.90 -1.98 -7.72
CA HIS A 62 7.56 -0.75 -8.15
C HIS A 62 7.58 -0.75 -9.68
N PRO A 63 6.95 0.22 -10.36
CA PRO A 63 6.95 0.25 -11.81
C PRO A 63 8.39 0.46 -12.30
N LEU A 64 8.85 -0.41 -13.20
CA LEU A 64 10.13 -0.25 -13.89
C LEU A 64 10.02 1.00 -14.78
N SER A 65 10.89 1.98 -14.53
CA SER A 65 11.11 3.15 -15.39
C SER A 65 11.95 2.79 -16.61
#